data_AF-A0A2M8G8K4-F1
#
_entry.id   AF-A0A2M8G8K4-F1
#
_cell.length_a   1.000
_cell.length_b   1.000
_cell.length_c   1.000
_cell.angle_alpha   90.00
_cell.angle_beta   90.00
_cell.angle_gamma   90.00
#
_symmetry.space_group_name_H-M   'P 1'
#
loop_
_entity.id
_entity.type
_entity.pdbx_description
1 polymer ?
#
loop_
_entity_poly.entity_id
_entity_poly.type
_entity_poly.pdbx_seq_one_letter_code
_entity_poly.pdbx_strand_id
1 'polypeptide(L)' 'MSHELIDTHCHLDFSDFDSDREEVIKVAQEGGVAKIINIGCNLKRARKSIEISQKHEFIFSSAGLHPQ' A
#
# COMPACT_ATOMS: atom_id res chain seq x y z
N MET A 1 -2.70 -21.86 -15.95
CA MET A 1 -1.85 -20.67 -15.76
C MET A 1 -2.27 -20.03 -14.46
N SER A 2 -1.34 -19.71 -13.56
CA SER A 2 -1.64 -18.86 -12.41
C SER A 2 -1.77 -17.42 -12.89
N HIS A 3 -2.80 -16.72 -12.41
CA HIS A 3 -2.97 -15.29 -12.67
C HIS A 3 -2.45 -14.52 -11.46
N GLU A 4 -1.66 -13.48 -11.69
CA GLU A 4 -1.17 -12.59 -10.63
C GLU A 4 -2.20 -11.48 -10.36
N LEU A 5 -2.53 -11.26 -9.09
CA LEU A 5 -3.38 -10.14 -8.67
C LEU A 5 -2.51 -8.94 -8.30
N ILE A 6 -2.89 -7.76 -8.79
CA ILE A 6 -2.26 -6.49 -8.42
C ILE A 6 -3.35 -5.61 -7.81
N ASP A 7 -3.15 -5.19 -6.57
CA ASP A 7 -3.96 -4.12 -5.98
C ASP A 7 -3.42 -2.78 -6.50
N THR A 8 -4.12 -2.19 -7.45
CA THR A 8 -3.67 -0.95 -8.10
C THR A 8 -4.01 0.31 -7.28
N HIS A 9 -4.80 0.20 -6.21
CA HIS A 9 -5.23 1.37 -5.43
C HIS A 9 -5.64 0.97 -4.01
N CYS A 10 -4.76 1.17 -3.05
CA CYS A 10 -5.07 1.07 -1.63
C CYS A 10 -4.52 2.25 -0.82
N HIS A 11 -4.83 2.27 0.48
CA HIS A 11 -4.46 3.33 1.41
C HIS A 11 -3.95 2.77 2.76
N LEU A 12 -2.91 1.94 2.73
CA LEU A 12 -2.22 1.38 3.91
C LEU A 12 -1.59 2.46 4.81
N ASP A 13 -1.42 3.68 4.32
CA ASP A 13 -0.95 4.83 5.11
C ASP A 13 -2.03 5.42 6.03
N PHE A 14 -3.29 4.98 5.90
CA PHE A 14 -4.39 5.42 6.76
C PHE A 14 -4.23 4.96 8.21
N SER A 15 -4.81 5.74 9.12
CA SER A 15 -4.75 5.47 10.56
C SER A 15 -5.54 4.23 10.95
N ASP A 16 -6.52 3.86 10.13
CA ASP A 16 -7.30 2.63 10.26
C ASP A 16 -6.41 1.37 10.33
N PHE A 17 -5.21 1.43 9.73
CA PHE A 17 -4.24 0.33 9.73
C PHE A 17 -3.10 0.52 10.75
N ASP A 18 -3.12 1.53 11.61
CA ASP A 18 -1.98 1.77 12.51
C ASP A 18 -1.73 0.63 13.50
N SER A 19 -2.76 -0.12 13.90
CA SER A 19 -2.64 -1.26 14.82
C SER A 19 -2.17 -2.56 14.19
N ASP A 20 -2.38 -2.75 12.89
CA ASP A 20 -2.29 -4.07 12.24
C ASP A 20 -1.71 -4.05 10.81
N ARG A 21 -1.17 -2.92 10.33
CA ARG A 21 -0.62 -2.77 8.97
C ARG A 21 0.26 -3.91 8.52
N GLU A 22 1.22 -4.32 9.35
CA GLU A 22 2.16 -5.39 8.98
C GLU A 22 1.45 -6.74 8.82
N GLU A 23 0.44 -7.02 9.65
CA GLU A 23 -0.37 -8.23 9.52
C GLU A 23 -1.25 -8.18 8.27
N VAL A 24 -1.88 -7.02 7.98
CA VAL A 24 -2.68 -6.83 6.76
C VAL A 24 -1.83 -7.00 5.50
N ILE A 25 -0.62 -6.43 5.48
CA ILE A 25 0.33 -6.58 4.37
C ILE A 25 0.70 -8.05 4.17
N LYS A 26 1.00 -8.75 5.26
CA LYS A 26 1.32 -10.19 5.23
C LYS A 26 0.15 -11.01 4.69
N VAL A 27 -1.06 -10.79 5.21
CA VAL A 27 -2.28 -11.49 4.76
C VAL A 27 -2.56 -11.21 3.27
N ALA A 28 -2.35 -9.98 2.80
CA ALA A 28 -2.49 -9.66 1.37
C ALA A 28 -1.50 -10.46 0.51
N GLN A 29 -0.25 -10.56 0.94
CA GLN A 29 0.79 -11.32 0.23
C GLN A 29 0.49 -12.83 0.22
N GLU A 30 0.15 -13.40 1.38
CA GLU A 30 -0.23 -14.82 1.53
C GLU A 30 -1.52 -15.15 0.76
N GLY A 31 -2.42 -14.17 0.64
CA GLY A 31 -3.66 -14.25 -0.15
C GLY A 31 -3.44 -14.16 -1.66
N GLY A 32 -2.21 -14.00 -2.14
CA GLY A 32 -1.87 -14.01 -3.57
C GLY A 32 -1.89 -12.65 -4.25
N VAL A 33 -1.90 -11.54 -3.49
CA VAL A 33 -1.66 -10.20 -4.05
C VAL A 33 -0.16 -10.07 -4.35
N ALA A 34 0.19 -10.14 -5.63
CA ALA A 34 1.57 -10.14 -6.09
C ALA A 34 2.22 -8.76 -5.98
N LYS A 35 1.45 -7.68 -6.16
CA LYS A 35 1.92 -6.29 -6.08
C LYS A 35 0.83 -5.36 -5.56
N ILE A 36 1.23 -4.29 -4.89
CA ILE A 36 0.34 -3.25 -4.36
C ILE A 36 0.82 -1.87 -4.81
N ILE A 37 -0.10 -0.98 -5.18
CA ILE A 37 0.18 0.45 -5.39
C ILE A 37 -0.53 1.24 -4.29
N ASN A 38 0.23 1.70 -3.31
CA ASN A 38 -0.29 2.47 -2.19
C ASN A 38 -0.35 3.98 -2.50
N ILE A 39 -1.51 4.59 -2.31
CA ILE A 39 -1.81 5.93 -2.82
C ILE A 39 -1.65 6.99 -1.73
N GLY A 40 -0.58 7.79 -1.81
CA GLY A 40 -0.39 8.96 -0.99
C GLY A 40 -1.21 10.15 -1.48
N CYS A 41 -2.32 10.46 -0.80
CA CYS A 41 -3.30 11.47 -1.25
C CYS A 41 -3.08 12.90 -0.70
N ASN A 42 -2.07 13.11 0.15
CA ASN A 42 -1.59 14.42 0.57
C ASN A 42 -0.11 14.32 0.97
N LEU A 43 0.54 15.44 1.32
CA LEU A 43 1.98 15.44 1.62
C LEU A 43 2.38 14.50 2.78
N LYS A 44 1.60 14.45 3.86
CA LYS A 44 1.87 13.56 5.01
C LYS A 44 1.74 12.09 4.60
N ARG A 45 0.70 11.78 3.83
CA ARG A 45 0.36 10.44 3.36
C ARG A 45 1.29 9.94 2.26
N ALA A 46 1.73 10.82 1.36
CA ALA A 46 2.75 10.52 0.36
C ALA A 46 4.07 10.08 1.02
N ARG A 47 4.54 10.79 2.05
CA ARG A 47 5.73 10.37 2.81
C ARG A 47 5.56 9.00 3.44
N LYS A 48 4.44 8.78 4.14
CA LYS A 48 4.14 7.48 4.77
C LYS A 48 4.01 6.35 3.73
N SER A 49 3.42 6.62 2.57
CA SER A 49 3.33 5.66 1.46
C SER A 49 4.72 5.28 0.93
N ILE A 50 5.61 6.26 0.75
CA ILE A 50 7.01 6.02 0.37
C ILE A 50 7.74 5.17 1.42
N GLU A 51 7.60 5.51 2.71
CA GLU A 51 8.19 4.73 3.82
C GLU A 51 7.70 3.28 3.85
N ILE A 52 6.42 3.04 3.56
CA ILE A 52 5.85 1.68 3.46
C ILE A 52 6.49 0.94 2.26
N SER A 53 6.55 1.56 1.08
CA SER A 53 7.15 0.93 -0.11
C SER A 53 8.64 0.61 0.04
N GLN A 54 9.38 1.38 0.84
CA GLN A 54 10.78 1.09 1.14
C GLN A 54 10.99 -0.14 2.03
N LYS A 55 9.98 -0.53 2.81
CA LYS A 55 10.03 -1.70 3.71
C LYS A 55 9.59 -3.00 3.04
N HIS A 56 8.82 -2.91 1.95
CA HIS A 56 8.14 -4.04 1.33
C HIS A 56 8.35 -4.01 -0.19
N GLU A 57 9.18 -4.91 -0.73
CA GLU A 57 9.58 -4.91 -2.15
C GLU A 57 8.42 -5.03 -3.16
N PHE A 58 7.30 -5.63 -2.73
CA PHE A 58 6.11 -5.82 -3.57
C PHE A 58 5.12 -4.65 -3.50
N ILE A 59 5.40 -3.63 -2.68
CA ILE A 59 4.57 -2.43 -2.53
C ILE A 59 5.25 -1.25 -3.23
N PHE A 60 4.51 -0.60 -4.12
CA PHE A 60 4.88 0.63 -4.79
C PHE A 60 4.09 1.80 -4.21
N SER A 61 4.63 3.01 -4.32
CA SER A 61 3.95 4.21 -3.84
C SER A 61 3.61 5.16 -4.97
N SER A 62 2.45 5.81 -4.85
CA SER A 62 2.08 7.01 -5.62
C SER A 62 2.04 8.21 -4.68
N ALA A 63 2.35 9.39 -5.22
CA ALA A 63 2.32 10.65 -4.48
C ALA A 63 1.52 11.69 -5.29
N GLY A 64 0.48 12.24 -4.67
CA GLY A 64 -0.35 13.29 -5.27
C GLY A 64 -1.15 14.06 -4.22
N LEU A 65 -1.91 15.04 -4.70
CA LEU A 65 -2.90 15.77 -3.90
C LEU A 65 -4.28 15.36 -4.39
N HIS A 66 -5.05 14.70 -3.53
CA HIS A 66 -6.42 14.36 -3.84
C HIS A 66 -7.32 15.61 -3.73
N PRO A 67 -8.29 15.81 -4.64
CA PRO A 67 -9.13 17.03 -4.71
C PRO A 67 -10.17 17.19 -3.60
N GLN A 68 -10.06 16.44 -2.49
CA GLN A 68 -11.01 16.57 -1.36
C GLN A 68 -11.03 17.99 -0.81
#